data_AF-A0A0F2QD64-F1
#
_entry.id   AF-A0A0F2QD64-F1
#
_cell.length_a   1.000
_cell.length_b   1.000
_cell.length_c   1.000
_cell.angle_alpha   90.00
_cell.angle_beta   90.00
_cell.angle_gamma   90.00
#
_symmetry.space_group_name_H-M   'P 1'
#
loop_
_entity.id
_entity.type
_entity.pdbx_description
1 polymer ?
#
loop_
_entity_poly.entity_id
_entity_poly.type
_entity_poly.pdbx_seq_one_letter_code
_entity_poly.pdbx_strand_id
1 'polypeptide(L)'
;MRLAPLLAPACALALIAAPAAADAPSRKPEKPTEQAVPTGQEPGIYRFGATYSVLPGDTPTACQASCAADEMCLAWSHVAAIDGGEGRCELKRGGGHVRKDFLSVSGISPRHEALFTPKPVQELDGGPDADGE
;
A
#
# COMPACT_ATOMS: atom_id res chain seq x y z
N MET A 1 21.70 -23.06 -66.38
CA MET A 1 23.05 -22.60 -66.77
C MET A 1 23.00 -21.15 -67.24
N ARG A 2 23.49 -20.21 -66.43
CA ARG A 2 24.29 -19.04 -66.86
C ARG A 2 25.26 -18.71 -65.73
N LEU A 3 26.55 -18.64 -66.08
CA LEU A 3 27.71 -18.46 -65.20
C LEU A 3 27.89 -16.98 -64.79
N ALA A 4 28.60 -16.81 -63.66
CA ALA A 4 28.99 -15.59 -62.94
C ALA A 4 29.92 -14.63 -63.73
N PRO A 5 30.31 -13.42 -63.22
CA PRO A 5 31.28 -13.32 -62.12
C PRO A 5 31.11 -12.15 -61.13
N LEU A 6 31.87 -12.31 -60.04
CA LEU A 6 32.15 -11.42 -58.91
C LEU A 6 32.72 -10.05 -59.30
N LEU A 7 32.34 -9.01 -58.56
CA LEU A 7 33.21 -7.88 -58.24
C LEU A 7 32.83 -7.32 -56.86
N ALA A 8 33.74 -7.51 -55.90
CA ALA A 8 33.83 -6.71 -54.68
C ALA A 8 34.97 -5.70 -54.86
N PRO A 9 34.77 -4.45 -54.45
CA PRO A 9 35.67 -3.81 -53.47
C PRO A 9 34.84 -3.02 -52.43
N ALA A 10 35.03 -3.25 -51.13
CA ALA A 10 36.00 -2.59 -50.26
C ALA A 10 35.67 -1.13 -49.90
N CYS A 11 35.49 -0.92 -48.59
CA CYS A 11 35.63 0.33 -47.83
C CYS A 11 34.68 1.51 -48.11
N ALA A 12 33.76 1.74 -47.15
CA ALA A 12 33.72 3.02 -46.45
C ALA A 12 33.19 2.80 -45.02
N LEU A 13 34.09 3.00 -44.04
CA LEU A 13 33.72 3.20 -42.65
C LEU A 13 32.92 4.51 -42.50
N ALA A 14 32.13 4.51 -41.43
CA ALA A 14 31.60 5.66 -40.68
C ALA A 14 30.36 6.37 -41.24
N LEU A 15 29.23 6.18 -40.55
CA LEU A 15 28.77 7.11 -39.51
C LEU A 15 27.69 6.43 -38.66
N ILE A 16 28.08 5.99 -37.47
CA ILE A 16 27.17 5.56 -36.42
C ILE A 16 26.93 6.78 -35.51
N ALA A 17 25.67 6.96 -35.09
CA ALA A 17 25.17 7.76 -33.96
C ALA A 17 25.15 9.31 -34.16
N ALA A 18 24.13 10.04 -33.70
CA ALA A 18 23.35 9.83 -32.48
C ALA A 18 21.88 10.28 -32.60
N PRO A 19 20.95 9.72 -31.80
CA PRO A 19 19.70 10.39 -31.51
C PRO A 19 19.97 11.63 -30.65
N ALA A 20 19.22 12.69 -30.93
CA ALA A 20 19.20 13.91 -30.13
C ALA A 20 19.07 13.57 -28.64
N ALA A 21 20.05 14.01 -27.84
CA ALA A 21 19.89 14.11 -26.41
C ALA A 21 18.79 15.16 -26.17
N ALA A 22 17.55 14.70 -26.03
CA ALA A 22 16.54 15.48 -25.35
C ALA A 22 17.08 15.73 -23.94
N ASP A 23 17.10 16.99 -23.52
CA ASP A 23 17.35 17.42 -22.15
C ASP A 23 16.54 16.53 -21.20
N ALA A 24 17.21 15.53 -20.63
CA ALA A 24 16.68 14.81 -19.49
C ALA A 24 16.76 15.80 -18.33
N PRO A 25 15.64 16.24 -17.74
CA PRO A 25 15.71 16.99 -16.51
C PRO A 25 16.47 16.12 -15.52
N SER A 26 17.60 16.66 -15.03
CA SER A 26 18.42 16.07 -14.00
C SER A 26 17.55 15.81 -12.78
N ARG A 27 16.92 14.64 -12.70
CA ARG A 27 16.25 14.18 -11.49
C ARG A 27 17.35 14.00 -10.47
N LYS A 28 17.44 14.95 -9.54
CA LYS A 28 18.22 14.76 -8.32
C LYS A 28 17.77 13.43 -7.71
N PRO A 29 18.67 12.65 -7.09
CA PRO A 29 18.23 11.52 -6.29
C PRO A 29 17.33 12.09 -5.20
N GLU A 30 16.02 11.91 -5.33
CA GLU A 30 15.09 12.14 -4.24
C GLU A 30 15.50 11.16 -3.16
N LYS A 31 16.11 11.72 -2.10
CA LYS A 31 16.32 11.04 -0.82
C LYS A 31 15.06 10.23 -0.55
N PRO A 32 15.13 8.91 -0.27
CA PRO A 32 13.95 8.14 0.08
C PRO A 32 13.26 8.89 1.21
N THR A 33 12.17 9.58 0.87
CA THR A 33 11.26 10.13 1.85
C THR A 33 10.85 8.91 2.64
N GLU A 34 11.22 8.88 3.93
CA GLU A 34 10.53 8.09 4.93
C GLU A 34 9.04 8.34 4.67
N GLN A 35 8.41 7.45 3.89
CA GLN A 35 7.05 7.64 3.44
C GLN A 35 6.24 7.55 4.73
N ALA A 36 5.66 8.67 5.14
CA ALA A 36 4.81 8.72 6.31
C ALA A 36 3.81 7.57 6.21
N VAL A 37 3.94 6.58 7.10
CA VAL A 37 3.04 5.44 7.16
C VAL A 37 1.63 6.03 7.25
N PRO A 38 0.73 5.75 6.29
CA PRO A 38 -0.62 6.29 6.34
C PRO A 38 -1.25 5.95 7.68
N THR A 39 -1.95 6.90 8.30
CA THR A 39 -2.56 6.72 9.62
C THR A 39 -3.41 5.45 9.65
N GLY A 40 -3.22 4.62 10.68
CA GLY A 40 -3.94 3.36 10.88
C GLY A 40 -3.32 2.13 10.19
N GLN A 41 -2.21 2.26 9.46
CA GLN A 41 -1.45 1.11 8.96
C GLN A 41 -0.48 0.59 10.01
N GLU A 42 -0.40 -0.73 10.11
CA GLU A 42 0.43 -1.47 11.06
C GLU A 42 1.41 -2.37 10.28
N PRO A 43 2.62 -1.87 9.95
CA PRO A 43 3.62 -2.66 9.25
C PRO A 43 4.15 -3.82 10.11
N GLY A 44 4.44 -4.94 9.47
CA GLY A 44 4.96 -6.12 10.15
C GLY A 44 3.92 -6.89 10.97
N ILE A 45 2.64 -6.55 10.79
CA ILE A 45 1.51 -7.14 11.51
C ILE A 45 0.54 -7.76 10.52
N TYR A 46 0.18 -9.00 10.78
CA TYR A 46 -0.96 -9.68 10.17
C TYR A 46 -2.11 -9.79 11.18
N ARG A 47 -3.32 -9.41 10.76
CA ARG A 47 -4.55 -9.54 11.55
C ARG A 47 -5.36 -10.71 11.05
N PHE A 48 -5.60 -11.69 11.90
CA PHE A 48 -6.62 -12.71 11.66
C PHE A 48 -7.99 -12.12 11.96
N GLY A 49 -9.07 -12.56 11.30
CA GLY A 49 -10.36 -11.89 11.52
C GLY A 49 -11.54 -12.35 10.68
N ALA A 50 -11.65 -13.65 10.36
CA ALA A 50 -12.69 -14.16 9.46
C ALA A 50 -12.68 -13.42 8.10
N THR A 51 -11.64 -13.70 7.32
CA THR A 51 -11.51 -13.22 5.94
C THR A 51 -12.73 -13.63 5.13
N TYR A 52 -13.39 -12.67 4.50
CA TYR A 52 -14.57 -12.90 3.66
C TYR A 52 -14.32 -12.56 2.19
N SER A 53 -13.27 -11.81 1.89
CA SER A 53 -12.85 -11.50 0.54
C SER A 53 -11.34 -11.45 0.45
N VAL A 54 -10.80 -11.97 -0.65
CA VAL A 54 -9.40 -11.84 -1.03
C VAL A 54 -9.37 -11.18 -2.40
N LEU A 55 -8.82 -9.97 -2.46
CA LEU A 55 -8.69 -9.18 -3.67
C LEU A 55 -7.21 -9.18 -4.10
N PRO A 56 -6.92 -9.06 -5.41
CA PRO A 56 -5.59 -8.62 -5.83
C PRO A 56 -5.30 -7.28 -5.17
N GLY A 57 -4.14 -7.16 -4.54
CA GLY A 57 -3.80 -6.04 -3.69
C GLY A 57 -2.38 -5.61 -3.92
N ASP A 58 -2.20 -4.60 -4.75
CA ASP A 58 -0.88 -4.17 -5.19
C ASP A 58 -0.16 -3.39 -4.08
N THR A 59 -0.93 -2.75 -3.18
CA THR A 59 -0.39 -1.94 -2.09
C THR A 59 -1.26 -2.01 -0.81
N PRO A 60 -0.65 -1.80 0.38
CA PRO A 60 -1.40 -1.63 1.64
C PRO A 60 -2.46 -0.54 1.59
N THR A 61 -2.14 0.61 0.98
CA THR A 61 -3.06 1.75 0.88
C THR A 61 -4.32 1.42 0.09
N ALA A 62 -4.19 0.68 -1.02
CA ALA A 62 -5.35 0.21 -1.79
C ALA A 62 -6.22 -0.77 -0.96
N CYS A 63 -5.58 -1.63 -0.15
CA CYS A 63 -6.29 -2.54 0.72
C CYS A 63 -7.04 -1.81 1.85
N GLN A 64 -6.40 -0.82 2.46
CA GLN A 64 -7.02 0.08 3.45
C GLN A 64 -8.24 0.79 2.87
N ALA A 65 -8.12 1.37 1.67
CA ALA A 65 -9.21 2.07 0.99
C ALA A 65 -10.38 1.12 0.67
N SER A 66 -10.08 -0.11 0.22
CA SER A 66 -11.10 -1.12 -0.04
C SER A 66 -11.88 -1.48 1.22
N CYS A 67 -11.19 -1.63 2.35
CA CYS A 67 -11.84 -1.88 3.63
C CYS A 67 -12.66 -0.67 4.11
N ALA A 68 -12.16 0.55 3.94
CA ALA A 68 -12.89 1.75 4.34
C ALA A 68 -14.18 1.97 3.52
N ALA A 69 -14.23 1.48 2.28
CA ALA A 69 -15.39 1.58 1.40
C ALA A 69 -16.42 0.45 1.59
N ASP A 70 -16.07 -0.64 2.27
CA ASP A 70 -16.96 -1.78 2.52
C ASP A 70 -17.45 -1.80 3.97
N GLU A 71 -18.75 -1.59 4.14
CA GLU A 71 -19.44 -1.57 5.43
C GLU A 71 -19.29 -2.87 6.24
N MET A 72 -19.02 -4.00 5.59
CA MET A 72 -18.79 -5.28 6.25
C MET A 72 -17.33 -5.46 6.72
N CYS A 73 -16.42 -4.58 6.30
CA CYS A 73 -15.01 -4.66 6.65
C CYS A 73 -14.74 -4.03 8.01
N LEU A 74 -14.26 -4.85 8.95
CA LEU A 74 -13.79 -4.39 10.26
C LEU A 74 -12.26 -4.30 10.32
N ALA A 75 -11.57 -5.13 9.55
CA ALA A 75 -10.11 -5.11 9.44
C ALA A 75 -9.65 -5.59 8.07
N TRP A 76 -8.39 -5.31 7.77
CA TRP A 76 -7.75 -5.73 6.53
C TRP A 76 -6.29 -6.14 6.77
N SER A 77 -5.77 -7.01 5.91
CA SER A 77 -4.33 -7.27 5.81
C SER A 77 -3.92 -7.33 4.35
N HIS A 78 -2.95 -6.50 3.98
CA HIS A 78 -2.19 -6.67 2.76
C HIS A 78 -1.00 -7.58 3.05
N VAL A 79 -0.82 -8.62 2.24
CA VAL A 79 0.32 -9.54 2.33
C VAL A 79 1.09 -9.47 1.02
N ALA A 80 2.34 -9.00 1.10
CA ALA A 80 3.23 -8.92 -0.05
C ALA A 80 3.64 -10.32 -0.54
N ALA A 81 3.84 -10.44 -1.85
CA ALA A 81 4.48 -11.63 -2.44
C ALA A 81 5.99 -11.59 -2.19
N ILE A 82 6.62 -12.76 -2.09
CA ILE A 82 8.08 -12.88 -1.85
C ILE A 82 8.88 -12.78 -3.16
N ASP A 83 8.25 -13.15 -4.27
CA ASP A 83 8.85 -13.43 -5.57
C ASP A 83 8.46 -12.41 -6.65
N GLY A 84 8.04 -11.20 -6.23
CA GLY A 84 7.64 -10.13 -7.15
C GLY A 84 6.27 -10.37 -7.82
N GLY A 85 5.53 -11.39 -7.38
CA GLY A 85 4.12 -11.57 -7.71
C GLY A 85 3.23 -10.47 -7.13
N GLU A 86 1.94 -10.52 -7.44
CA GLU A 86 0.96 -9.61 -6.86
C GLU A 86 0.73 -9.94 -5.39
N GLY A 87 0.73 -8.90 -4.55
CA GLY A 87 0.27 -9.01 -3.18
C GLY A 87 -1.23 -9.33 -3.14
N ARG A 88 -1.70 -9.77 -1.98
CA ARG A 88 -3.13 -9.99 -1.75
C ARG A 88 -3.65 -9.06 -0.68
N CYS A 89 -4.87 -8.58 -0.88
CA CYS A 89 -5.63 -7.85 0.11
C CYS A 89 -6.70 -8.77 0.70
N GLU A 90 -6.69 -8.95 2.00
CA GLU A 90 -7.66 -9.79 2.71
C GLU A 90 -8.59 -8.91 3.57
N LEU A 91 -9.86 -8.81 3.17
CA LEU A 91 -10.89 -8.08 3.90
C LEU A 91 -11.59 -8.99 4.92
N LYS A 92 -11.81 -8.47 6.13
CA LYS A 92 -12.15 -9.28 7.32
C LYS A 92 -13.37 -8.74 8.05
N ARG A 93 -14.26 -9.64 8.51
CA ARG A 93 -15.46 -9.29 9.30
C ARG A 93 -15.19 -9.19 10.80
N GLY A 94 -13.94 -9.31 11.22
CA GLY A 94 -13.51 -9.18 12.61
C GLY A 94 -12.14 -8.51 12.70
N GLY A 95 -11.90 -7.76 13.77
CA GLY A 95 -10.59 -7.17 14.06
C GLY A 95 -9.50 -8.20 14.41
N GLY A 96 -9.96 -9.33 14.96
CA GLY A 96 -9.26 -10.53 15.43
C GLY A 96 -7.83 -10.37 15.96
N HIS A 97 -7.11 -11.49 16.01
CA HIS A 97 -5.83 -11.56 16.73
C HIS A 97 -4.67 -11.11 15.85
N VAL A 98 -3.73 -10.38 16.44
CA VAL A 98 -2.52 -9.88 15.76
C VAL A 98 -1.38 -10.89 15.84
N ARG A 99 -0.60 -11.01 14.76
CA ARG A 99 0.64 -11.77 14.71
C ARG A 99 1.72 -10.96 13.99
N LYS A 100 2.97 -11.12 14.41
CA LYS A 100 4.11 -10.57 13.67
C LYS A 100 4.27 -11.32 12.35
N ASP A 101 4.33 -10.57 11.27
CA ASP A 101 4.61 -11.03 9.92
C ASP A 101 5.17 -9.87 9.11
N PHE A 102 6.46 -9.93 8.77
CA PHE A 102 7.17 -8.84 8.09
C PHE A 102 6.72 -8.59 6.65
N LEU A 103 5.97 -9.53 6.05
CA LEU A 103 5.40 -9.36 4.72
C LEU A 103 4.02 -8.70 4.75
N SER A 104 3.48 -8.48 5.95
CA SER A 104 2.12 -8.01 6.13
C SER A 104 2.09 -6.56 6.60
N VAL A 105 1.14 -5.80 6.04
CA VAL A 105 0.70 -4.53 6.57
C VAL A 105 -0.80 -4.65 6.79
N SER A 106 -1.27 -4.35 8.00
CA SER A 106 -2.67 -4.47 8.36
C SER A 106 -3.24 -3.14 8.85
N GLY A 107 -4.55 -3.13 9.07
CA GLY A 107 -5.21 -2.04 9.78
C GLY A 107 -6.63 -2.39 10.18
N ILE A 108 -7.25 -1.50 10.94
CA ILE A 108 -8.65 -1.55 11.34
C ILE A 108 -9.43 -0.51 10.52
N SER A 109 -10.72 -0.77 10.23
CA SER A 109 -11.53 0.25 9.56
C SER A 109 -11.85 1.41 10.51
N PRO A 110 -11.87 2.67 10.05
CA PRO A 110 -12.22 3.82 10.91
C PRO A 110 -13.58 3.66 11.61
N ARG A 111 -14.51 2.95 10.95
CA ARG A 111 -15.81 2.61 11.53
C ARG A 111 -15.68 1.71 12.75
N HIS A 112 -14.82 0.68 12.68
CA HIS A 112 -14.59 -0.21 13.80
C HIS A 112 -13.84 0.51 14.94
N GLU A 113 -12.84 1.34 14.62
CA GLU A 113 -12.12 2.17 15.62
C GLU A 113 -13.07 3.10 16.38
N ALA A 114 -14.02 3.73 15.69
CA ALA A 114 -15.02 4.61 16.30
C ALA A 114 -15.92 3.91 17.33
N LEU A 115 -16.10 2.59 17.24
CA LEU A 115 -16.88 1.82 18.23
C LEU A 115 -16.16 1.68 19.58
N PHE A 116 -14.82 1.75 19.58
CA PHE A 116 -13.99 1.61 20.78
C PHE A 116 -13.39 2.94 21.25
N THR A 117 -13.59 4.01 20.49
CA THR A 117 -13.20 5.35 20.93
C THR A 117 -14.16 5.81 22.03
N PRO A 118 -13.68 6.06 23.26
CA PRO A 118 -14.54 6.52 24.34
C PRO A 118 -15.21 7.83 23.93
N LYS A 119 -16.55 7.87 23.99
CA LYS A 119 -17.29 9.12 23.82
C LYS A 119 -16.92 10.04 24.98
N PRO A 120 -16.62 11.33 24.74
CA PRO A 120 -16.53 12.30 25.83
C PRO A 120 -17.83 12.23 26.62
N VAL A 121 -17.77 11.78 27.87
CA VAL A 121 -18.89 11.92 28.79
C VAL A 121 -19.05 13.41 29.04
N GLN A 122 -20.28 13.92 28.88
CA GLN A 122 -20.59 15.24 29.38
C GLN A 122 -20.33 15.18 30.89
N GLU A 123 -19.41 16.00 31.36
CA GLU A 123 -19.16 16.18 32.78
C GLU A 123 -20.52 16.48 33.42
N LEU A 124 -20.98 15.60 34.31
CA LEU A 124 -22.22 15.82 35.02
C LEU A 124 -22.00 17.10 35.82
N ASP A 125 -22.72 18.17 35.49
CA ASP A 125 -22.70 19.42 36.27
C ASP A 125 -22.82 19.03 37.75
N GLY A 126 -21.79 19.36 38.53
CA GLY A 126 -21.76 19.08 39.96
C GLY A 126 -23.06 19.60 40.58
N GLY A 127 -23.89 18.66 41.06
CA GLY A 127 -25.15 19.00 41.69
C GLY A 127 -24.89 19.95 42.85
N PRO A 128 -25.77 20.93 43.11
CA PRO A 128 -25.55 21.92 44.14
C PRO A 128 -25.30 21.22 45.48
N ASP A 129 -24.13 21.47 46.06
CA ASP A 129 -23.80 21.03 47.40
C ASP A 129 -24.88 21.59 48.33
N ALA A 130 -25.70 20.69 48.89
CA ALA A 130 -26.71 21.08 49.86
C ALA A 130 -25.99 21.47 51.15
N ASP A 131 -25.83 22.78 51.35
CA ASP A 131 -25.34 23.36 52.60
C ASP A 131 -26.28 22.92 53.73
N GLY A 132 -25.82 21.98 54.55
CA GLY A 132 -26.54 21.44 55.69
C GLY A 132 -26.56 22.41 56.87
N GLU A 133 -27.76 22.65 57.38
CA GLU A 133 -28.13 23.48 58.52
C GLU A 133 -27.82 22.83 59.88
#